data_AF-A0A819RDZ9-F1
#
_entry.id   AF-A0A819RDZ9-F1
#
_cell.length_a   1.000
_cell.length_b   1.000
_cell.length_c   1.000
_cell.angle_alpha   90.00
_cell.angle_beta   90.00
_cell.angle_gamma   90.00
#
_symmetry.space_group_name_H-M   'P 1'
#
loop_
_entity.id
_entity.type
_entity.pdbx_description
1 polymer ?
#
loop_
_entity_poly.entity_id
_entity_poly.type
_entity_poly.pdbx_seq_one_letter_code
_entity_poly.pdbx_strand_id
1 'polypeptide(L)'
;MVIMVGLKKLNLIFDCNIVVKKNFIKQIKSIVLYILWILAPNDVEAVWNDLIDSENENKKNIDDYHVIMEALAEAYSNSHQWSTRHQFLSIVAGDSRFHSIQQFIPDLTRSRFNEARHQAKVNGYGTIVETGRSPTIRFTNNQVNHFIEYILSPHITSNARRLDSLDPRL
;
A
#
# COMPACT_ATOMS: atom_id res chain seq x y z
N MET A 1 -13.25 7.83 -18.31
CA MET A 1 -13.36 7.61 -16.85
C MET A 1 -14.52 8.36 -16.17
N VAL A 2 -15.07 9.45 -16.75
CA VAL A 2 -16.15 10.25 -16.13
C VAL A 2 -17.55 9.61 -16.25
N ILE A 3 -17.83 8.85 -17.31
CA ILE A 3 -19.15 8.24 -17.55
C ILE A 3 -19.43 7.06 -16.60
N MET A 4 -18.40 6.27 -16.27
CA MET A 4 -18.50 5.08 -15.39
C MET A 4 -18.74 5.44 -13.91
N VAL A 5 -18.21 6.58 -13.43
CA VAL A 5 -18.50 7.08 -12.08
C VAL A 5 -19.98 7.46 -11.94
N GLY A 6 -20.60 7.95 -13.02
CA GLY A 6 -22.03 8.26 -13.07
C GLY A 6 -22.92 7.02 -12.92
N LEU A 7 -22.55 5.89 -13.55
CA LEU A 7 -23.33 4.64 -13.47
C LEU A 7 -23.29 3.99 -12.08
N LYS A 8 -22.16 4.03 -11.38
CA LYS A 8 -22.09 3.60 -9.96
C LYS A 8 -22.87 4.53 -9.03
N LYS A 9 -22.85 5.84 -9.29
CA LYS A 9 -23.64 6.82 -8.51
C LYS A 9 -25.15 6.63 -8.73
N LEU A 10 -25.58 6.24 -9.94
CA LEU A 10 -26.97 5.85 -10.21
C LEU A 10 -27.38 4.60 -9.43
N ASN A 11 -26.49 3.62 -9.25
CA ASN A 11 -26.81 2.40 -8.49
C ASN A 11 -26.95 2.65 -6.96
N LEU A 12 -26.47 3.79 -6.45
CA LEU A 12 -26.60 4.20 -5.05
C LEU A 12 -27.74 5.21 -4.80
N ILE A 13 -28.32 5.82 -5.84
CA ILE A 13 -29.37 6.85 -5.72
C ILE A 13 -30.78 6.25 -5.85
N PHE A 14 -30.92 5.05 -6.42
CA PHE A 14 -32.23 4.44 -6.67
C PHE A 14 -32.51 3.26 -5.73
N ASP A 15 -33.01 3.55 -4.54
CA ASP A 15 -33.91 2.65 -3.79
C ASP A 15 -35.25 2.56 -4.55
N CYS A 16 -35.21 1.99 -5.75
CA CYS A 16 -36.34 2.00 -6.66
C CYS A 16 -36.80 0.57 -7.00
N ASN A 17 -38.11 0.43 -7.17
CA ASN A 17 -38.78 -0.82 -7.54
C ASN A 17 -38.07 -1.49 -8.73
N ILE A 18 -37.87 -2.81 -8.64
CA ILE A 18 -37.17 -3.65 -9.64
C ILE A 18 -37.69 -3.40 -11.07
N VAL A 19 -38.99 -3.14 -11.22
CA VAL A 19 -39.63 -2.84 -12.52
C VAL A 19 -39.15 -1.50 -13.09
N VAL A 20 -39.07 -0.48 -12.23
CA VAL A 20 -38.64 0.87 -12.62
C VAL A 20 -37.15 0.88 -12.98
N LYS A 21 -36.33 0.16 -12.19
CA LYS A 21 -34.90 -0.03 -12.50
C LYS A 21 -34.69 -0.67 -13.88
N LYS A 22 -35.44 -1.72 -14.21
CA LYS A 22 -35.37 -2.38 -15.52
C LYS A 22 -35.74 -1.44 -16.67
N ASN A 23 -36.75 -0.60 -16.47
CA ASN A 23 -37.18 0.37 -17.49
C ASN A 23 -36.11 1.44 -17.73
N PHE A 24 -35.49 1.98 -16.68
CA PHE A 24 -34.37 2.92 -16.83
C PHE A 24 -33.17 2.29 -17.54
N ILE A 25 -32.81 1.05 -17.20
CA ILE A 25 -31.71 0.35 -17.87
C ILE A 25 -31.99 0.19 -19.37
N LYS A 26 -33.24 -0.16 -19.75
CA LYS A 26 -33.64 -0.23 -21.16
C LYS A 26 -33.48 1.12 -21.87
N GLN A 27 -33.95 2.20 -21.25
CA GLN A 27 -33.83 3.55 -21.82
C GLN A 27 -32.37 3.97 -22.00
N ILE A 28 -31.53 3.75 -20.98
CA ILE A 28 -30.10 4.04 -21.05
C ILE A 28 -29.44 3.22 -22.15
N LYS A 29 -29.76 1.93 -22.27
CA LYS A 29 -29.23 1.07 -23.34
C LYS A 29 -29.57 1.63 -24.72
N SER A 30 -30.81 2.06 -24.94
CA SER A 30 -31.23 2.68 -26.19
C SER A 30 -30.47 3.98 -26.50
N ILE A 31 -30.26 4.84 -25.49
CA ILE A 31 -29.52 6.10 -25.64
C ILE A 31 -28.05 5.83 -26.00
N VAL A 32 -27.40 4.90 -25.29
CA VAL A 32 -25.99 4.58 -25.55
C VAL A 32 -25.80 3.97 -26.93
N LEU A 33 -26.70 3.06 -27.35
CA LEU A 33 -26.67 2.51 -28.71
C LEU A 33 -26.85 3.59 -29.78
N TYR A 34 -27.73 4.57 -29.56
CA TYR A 34 -27.90 5.70 -30.47
C TYR A 34 -26.65 6.58 -30.56
N ILE A 35 -26.00 6.84 -29.42
CA ILE A 35 -24.73 7.57 -29.39
C ILE A 35 -23.62 6.79 -30.11
N LEU A 36 -23.52 5.48 -29.90
CA LEU A 36 -22.56 4.64 -30.63
C LEU A 36 -22.83 4.67 -32.13
N TRP A 37 -24.09 4.65 -32.56
CA TRP A 37 -24.45 4.72 -33.97
C TRP A 37 -23.99 6.05 -34.63
N ILE A 38 -23.98 7.15 -33.86
CA ILE A 38 -23.44 8.44 -34.33
C ILE A 38 -21.91 8.43 -34.37
N LEU A 39 -21.25 7.87 -33.35
CA LEU A 39 -19.80 7.93 -33.18
C LEU A 39 -19.03 6.90 -34.04
N ALA A 40 -19.59 5.70 -34.19
CA ALA A 40 -18.97 4.56 -34.85
C ALA A 40 -20.01 3.78 -35.67
N PRO A 41 -20.57 4.38 -36.75
CA PRO A 41 -21.68 3.81 -37.52
C PRO A 41 -21.37 2.45 -38.15
N ASN A 42 -20.10 2.15 -38.44
CA ASN A 42 -19.69 0.90 -39.08
C ASN A 42 -19.36 -0.22 -38.08
N ASP A 43 -19.09 0.11 -36.81
CA ASP A 43 -18.54 -0.83 -35.81
C ASP A 43 -19.33 -0.80 -34.49
N VAL A 44 -20.62 -0.44 -34.52
CA VAL A 44 -21.48 -0.30 -33.33
C VAL A 44 -21.46 -1.56 -32.46
N GLU A 45 -21.60 -2.74 -33.06
CA GLU A 45 -21.65 -4.02 -32.33
C GLU A 45 -20.27 -4.41 -31.76
N ALA A 46 -19.19 -4.18 -32.51
CA ALA A 46 -17.84 -4.47 -32.06
C ALA A 46 -17.49 -3.61 -30.83
N VAL A 47 -17.71 -2.30 -30.90
CA VAL A 47 -17.44 -1.38 -29.78
C VAL A 47 -18.35 -1.67 -28.57
N TRP A 48 -19.60 -2.09 -28.80
CA TRP A 48 -20.50 -2.48 -27.72
C TRP A 48 -20.03 -3.76 -27.00
N ASN A 49 -19.58 -4.76 -27.76
CA ASN A 49 -19.05 -6.00 -27.19
C ASN A 49 -17.72 -5.76 -26.47
N ASP A 50 -16.80 -4.99 -27.06
CA ASP A 50 -15.54 -4.61 -26.41
C ASP A 50 -15.79 -3.85 -25.10
N LEU A 51 -16.82 -3.00 -25.07
CA LEU A 51 -17.22 -2.29 -23.84
C LEU A 51 -17.70 -3.27 -22.77
N ILE A 52 -18.57 -4.22 -23.13
CA ILE A 52 -19.07 -5.25 -22.20
C ILE A 52 -17.94 -6.16 -21.73
N ASP A 53 -17.06 -6.57 -22.63
CA ASP A 53 -15.94 -7.45 -22.33
C ASP A 53 -14.95 -6.75 -21.41
N SER A 54 -14.66 -5.46 -21.65
CA SER A 54 -13.86 -4.65 -20.73
C SER A 54 -14.49 -4.55 -19.33
N GLU A 55 -15.81 -4.49 -19.22
CA GLU A 55 -16.50 -4.47 -17.93
C GLU A 55 -16.42 -5.83 -17.23
N ASN A 56 -16.63 -6.92 -17.97
CA ASN A 56 -16.53 -8.28 -17.47
C ASN A 56 -15.10 -8.63 -17.01
N GLU A 57 -14.08 -8.23 -17.77
CA GLU A 57 -12.67 -8.36 -17.38
C GLU A 57 -12.36 -7.55 -16.13
N ASN A 58 -12.83 -6.30 -16.05
CA ASN A 58 -12.68 -5.50 -14.85
C ASN A 58 -13.36 -6.13 -13.64
N LYS A 59 -14.53 -6.74 -13.82
CA LYS A 59 -15.24 -7.45 -12.75
C LYS A 59 -14.50 -8.70 -12.29
N LYS A 60 -14.02 -9.54 -13.22
CA LYS A 60 -13.18 -10.70 -12.91
C LYS A 60 -11.91 -10.29 -12.17
N ASN A 61 -11.22 -9.24 -12.62
CA ASN A 61 -10.02 -8.71 -11.96
C ASN A 61 -10.30 -8.22 -10.53
N ILE A 62 -11.49 -7.63 -10.28
CA ILE A 62 -11.90 -7.22 -8.93
C ILE A 62 -12.16 -8.44 -8.05
N ASP A 63 -12.83 -9.46 -8.58
CA ASP A 63 -13.12 -10.70 -7.86
C ASP A 63 -11.83 -11.45 -7.52
N ASP A 64 -10.90 -11.57 -8.48
CA ASP A 64 -9.58 -12.19 -8.28
C ASP A 64 -8.72 -11.41 -7.27
N TYR A 65 -8.72 -10.07 -7.34
CA TYR A 65 -8.05 -9.22 -6.35
C TYR A 65 -8.61 -9.43 -4.95
N HIS A 66 -9.93 -9.55 -4.81
CA HIS A 66 -10.56 -9.80 -3.52
C HIS A 66 -10.12 -11.14 -2.92
N VAL A 67 -10.12 -12.22 -3.73
CA VAL A 67 -9.67 -13.55 -3.29
C VAL A 67 -8.21 -13.52 -2.84
N ILE A 68 -7.33 -12.86 -3.61
CA ILE A 68 -5.91 -12.72 -3.26
C ILE A 68 -5.74 -11.93 -1.96
N MET A 69 -6.45 -10.81 -1.81
CA MET A 69 -6.38 -9.98 -0.62
C MET A 69 -6.91 -10.68 0.64
N GLU A 70 -7.95 -11.49 0.50
CA GLU A 70 -8.52 -12.29 1.59
C GLU A 70 -7.55 -13.38 2.05
N ALA A 71 -6.97 -14.15 1.12
CA ALA A 71 -5.94 -15.14 1.43
C ALA A 71 -4.69 -14.49 2.08
N LEU A 72 -4.30 -13.29 1.64
CA LEU A 72 -3.19 -12.56 2.22
C LEU A 72 -3.51 -12.02 3.62
N ALA A 73 -4.73 -11.54 3.85
CA ALA A 73 -5.19 -11.12 5.17
C ALA A 73 -5.22 -12.30 6.15
N GLU A 74 -5.60 -13.49 5.68
CA GLU A 74 -5.52 -14.73 6.46
C GLU A 74 -4.06 -15.11 6.79
N ALA A 75 -3.14 -15.04 5.83
CA ALA A 75 -1.72 -15.26 6.09
C ALA A 75 -1.14 -14.24 7.10
N TYR A 76 -1.57 -12.98 7.02
CA TYR A 76 -1.21 -11.93 7.96
C TYR A 76 -1.75 -12.20 9.38
N SER A 77 -2.99 -12.65 9.52
CA SER A 77 -3.58 -12.93 10.83
C SER A 77 -2.93 -14.15 11.49
N ASN A 78 -2.65 -15.19 10.71
CA ASN A 78 -2.04 -16.44 11.17
C ASN A 78 -0.57 -16.30 11.58
N SER A 79 0.16 -15.33 11.01
CA SER A 79 1.55 -15.09 11.39
C SER A 79 1.66 -14.39 12.75
N HIS A 80 2.55 -14.88 13.61
CA HIS A 80 2.79 -14.29 14.95
C HIS A 80 3.92 -13.25 14.96
N GLN A 81 4.89 -13.41 14.06
CA GLN A 81 6.04 -12.50 14.00
C GLN A 81 5.74 -11.30 13.12
N TRP A 82 6.12 -10.12 13.61
CA TRP A 82 5.98 -8.88 12.83
C TRP A 82 6.77 -8.94 11.52
N SER A 83 7.96 -9.54 11.50
CA SER A 83 8.77 -9.72 10.29
C SER A 83 8.00 -10.42 9.17
N THR A 84 7.33 -11.53 9.48
CA THR A 84 6.53 -12.30 8.52
C THR A 84 5.27 -11.53 8.09
N ARG A 85 4.59 -10.87 9.04
CA ARG A 85 3.45 -9.99 8.74
C ARG A 85 3.83 -8.84 7.80
N HIS A 86 4.99 -8.25 8.04
CA HIS A 86 5.54 -7.15 7.27
C HIS A 86 5.96 -7.59 5.87
N GLN A 87 6.45 -8.82 5.70
CA GLN A 87 6.67 -9.45 4.39
C GLN A 87 5.37 -9.60 3.60
N PHE A 88 4.31 -10.14 4.20
CA PHE A 88 3.01 -10.24 3.53
C PHE A 88 2.46 -8.87 3.14
N LEU A 89 2.54 -7.89 4.04
CA LEU A 89 2.12 -6.52 3.76
C LEU A 89 2.94 -5.88 2.64
N SER A 90 4.26 -6.14 2.56
CA SER A 90 5.11 -5.50 1.55
C SER A 90 4.78 -5.95 0.13
N ILE A 91 4.20 -7.15 -0.04
CA ILE A 91 3.70 -7.65 -1.34
C ILE A 91 2.62 -6.71 -1.91
N VAL A 92 1.69 -6.24 -1.07
CA VAL A 92 0.53 -5.46 -1.53
C VAL A 92 0.65 -3.95 -1.30
N ALA A 93 1.45 -3.52 -0.33
CA ALA A 93 1.54 -2.12 0.08
C ALA A 93 2.24 -1.21 -0.95
N GLY A 94 3.06 -1.78 -1.85
CA GLY A 94 3.70 -1.03 -2.93
C GLY A 94 2.68 -0.38 -3.87
N ASP A 95 1.68 -1.17 -4.30
CA ASP A 95 0.75 -0.78 -5.37
C ASP A 95 -0.66 -0.44 -4.87
N SER A 96 -1.02 -0.86 -3.65
CA SER A 96 -2.35 -0.61 -3.08
C SER A 96 -2.36 0.57 -2.10
N ARG A 97 -3.50 1.27 -2.01
CA ARG A 97 -3.69 2.36 -1.03
C ARG A 97 -3.97 1.79 0.36
N PHE A 98 -3.57 2.53 1.40
CA PHE A 98 -3.79 2.15 2.80
C PHE A 98 -5.24 1.75 3.10
N HIS A 99 -6.21 2.58 2.69
CA HIS A 99 -7.62 2.31 2.96
C HIS A 99 -8.13 1.03 2.27
N SER A 100 -7.60 0.69 1.09
CA SER A 100 -7.97 -0.54 0.38
C SER A 100 -7.52 -1.79 1.14
N ILE A 101 -6.31 -1.76 1.71
CA ILE A 101 -5.79 -2.89 2.49
C ILE A 101 -6.47 -2.96 3.87
N GLN A 102 -6.74 -1.81 4.49
CA GLN A 102 -7.37 -1.74 5.81
C GLN A 102 -8.79 -2.36 5.84
N GLN A 103 -9.47 -2.44 4.69
CA GLN A 103 -10.74 -3.15 4.57
C GLN A 103 -10.61 -4.65 4.87
N PHE A 104 -9.47 -5.26 4.54
CA PHE A 104 -9.17 -6.66 4.79
C PHE A 104 -8.44 -6.89 6.11
N ILE A 105 -7.66 -5.90 6.57
CA ILE A 105 -6.87 -5.97 7.81
C ILE A 105 -7.24 -4.75 8.69
N PRO A 106 -8.29 -4.84 9.51
CA PRO A 106 -8.81 -3.69 10.27
C PRO A 106 -7.85 -3.14 11.33
N ASP A 107 -6.97 -3.98 11.88
CA ASP A 107 -5.97 -3.61 12.89
C ASP A 107 -4.69 -3.01 12.28
N LEU A 108 -4.64 -2.83 10.96
CA LEU A 108 -3.50 -2.28 10.26
C LEU A 108 -3.31 -0.79 10.57
N THR A 109 -2.20 -0.44 11.19
CA THR A 109 -1.84 0.95 11.45
C THR A 109 -1.12 1.59 10.26
N ARG A 110 -1.19 2.93 10.18
CA ARG A 110 -0.55 3.69 9.10
C ARG A 110 0.98 3.55 9.11
N SER A 111 1.60 3.46 10.29
CA SER A 111 3.06 3.27 10.42
C SER A 111 3.48 1.92 9.84
N ARG A 112 2.81 0.82 10.22
CA ARG A 112 3.04 -0.53 9.70
C ARG A 112 2.91 -0.61 8.18
N PHE A 113 1.89 0.04 7.63
CA PHE A 113 1.70 0.15 6.18
C PHE A 113 2.84 0.92 5.50
N ASN A 114 3.25 2.06 6.07
CA ASN A 114 4.32 2.87 5.50
C ASN A 114 5.67 2.14 5.53
N GLU A 115 5.97 1.41 6.60
CA GLU A 115 7.16 0.56 6.70
C GLU A 115 7.16 -0.54 5.63
N ALA A 116 6.03 -1.24 5.45
CA ALA A 116 5.91 -2.30 4.44
C ALA A 116 6.06 -1.74 3.01
N ARG A 117 5.45 -0.59 2.74
CA ARG A 117 5.61 0.13 1.47
C ARG A 117 7.04 0.60 1.24
N HIS A 118 7.72 1.06 2.29
CA HIS A 118 9.11 1.47 2.19
C HIS A 118 9.98 0.26 1.82
N GLN A 119 9.78 -0.89 2.48
CA GLN A 119 10.48 -2.12 2.13
C GLN A 119 10.22 -2.52 0.67
N ALA A 120 8.96 -2.52 0.23
CA ALA A 120 8.62 -2.88 -1.15
C ALA A 120 9.38 -2.03 -2.18
N LYS A 121 9.58 -0.73 -1.88
CA LYS A 121 10.31 0.20 -2.74
C LYS A 121 11.83 0.04 -2.70
N VAL A 122 12.39 -0.24 -1.52
CA VAL A 122 13.85 -0.25 -1.31
C VAL A 122 14.44 -1.64 -1.54
N ASN A 123 13.80 -2.67 -0.97
CA ASN A 123 14.30 -4.05 -0.96
C ASN A 123 13.56 -4.94 -1.95
N GLY A 124 12.41 -4.50 -2.47
CA GLY A 124 11.52 -5.30 -3.31
C GLY A 124 10.42 -6.00 -2.50
N TYR A 125 9.39 -6.43 -3.21
CA TYR A 125 8.17 -7.05 -2.66
C TYR A 125 8.46 -8.38 -1.96
N GLY A 126 7.87 -8.58 -0.77
CA GLY A 126 7.90 -9.88 -0.06
C GLY A 126 9.28 -10.34 0.40
N THR A 127 10.30 -9.47 0.32
CA THR A 127 11.68 -9.85 0.62
C THR A 127 11.87 -10.17 2.10
N ILE A 128 12.60 -11.24 2.39
CA ILE A 128 12.97 -11.56 3.76
C ILE A 128 14.09 -10.59 4.14
N VAL A 129 13.78 -9.62 5.01
CA VAL A 129 14.83 -8.86 5.69
C VAL A 129 15.48 -9.83 6.67
N GLU A 130 16.65 -10.34 6.30
CA GLU A 130 17.47 -11.13 7.21
C GLU A 130 17.81 -10.25 8.42
N THR A 131 17.07 -10.47 9.50
CA THR A 131 17.47 -10.00 10.83
C THR A 131 18.58 -10.91 11.32
N GLY A 132 19.71 -10.90 10.61
CA GLY A 132 20.94 -11.47 11.14
C GLY A 132 21.15 -10.82 12.49
N ARG A 133 20.97 -11.60 13.56
CA ARG A 133 21.20 -11.12 14.92
C ARG A 133 22.61 -10.58 14.92
N SER A 134 22.76 -9.26 14.95
CA SER A 134 24.07 -8.67 15.11
C SER A 134 24.62 -9.26 16.40
N PRO A 135 25.81 -9.90 16.39
CA PRO A 135 26.34 -10.52 17.58
C PRO A 135 26.35 -9.47 18.68
N THR A 136 25.57 -9.69 19.73
CA THR A 136 25.56 -8.79 20.87
C THR A 136 26.89 -8.99 21.57
N ILE A 137 27.87 -8.16 21.23
CA ILE A 137 29.19 -8.17 21.87
C ILE A 137 28.97 -7.72 23.31
N ARG A 138 29.13 -8.64 24.26
CA ARG A 138 29.17 -8.31 25.67
C ARG A 138 30.60 -7.94 26.02
N PHE A 139 30.81 -6.68 26.37
CA PHE A 139 32.10 -6.24 26.89
C PHE A 139 32.25 -6.66 28.34
N THR A 140 33.44 -7.14 28.69
CA THR A 140 33.79 -7.41 30.09
C THR A 140 33.87 -6.11 30.88
N ASN A 141 33.66 -6.17 32.20
CA ASN A 141 33.79 -4.99 33.07
C ASN A 141 35.15 -4.30 32.91
N ASN A 142 36.23 -5.05 32.66
CA ASN A 142 37.55 -4.48 32.43
C ASN A 142 37.62 -3.68 31.12
N GLN A 143 37.00 -4.16 30.04
CA GLN A 143 36.92 -3.43 28.78
C GLN A 143 36.08 -2.16 28.92
N VAL A 144 34.98 -2.23 29.67
CA VAL A 144 34.15 -1.05 29.98
C VAL A 144 34.94 -0.05 30.83
N ASN A 145 35.63 -0.50 31.88
CA ASN A 145 36.42 0.36 32.75
C ASN A 145 37.57 1.04 31.99
N HIS A 146 38.29 0.31 31.13
CA HIS A 146 39.31 0.92 30.27
C HIS A 146 38.73 1.94 29.30
N PHE A 147 37.54 1.68 28.75
CA PHE A 147 36.86 2.66 27.91
C PHE A 147 36.51 3.93 28.69
N ILE A 148 35.99 3.77 29.92
CA ILE A 148 35.67 4.90 30.82
C ILE A 148 36.92 5.69 31.19
N GLU A 149 38.01 5.02 31.59
CA GLU A 149 39.31 5.66 31.87
C GLU A 149 39.87 6.40 30.66
N TYR A 150 39.72 5.81 29.47
CA TYR A 150 40.16 6.41 28.22
C TYR A 150 39.39 7.69 27.91
N ILE A 151 38.05 7.68 27.91
CA ILE A 151 37.25 8.88 27.61
C ILE A 151 37.37 9.96 28.69
N LEU A 152 37.66 9.58 29.94
CA LEU A 152 37.92 10.50 31.05
C LEU A 152 39.39 10.92 31.14
N SER A 153 40.27 10.38 30.29
CA SER A 153 41.68 10.70 30.30
C SER A 153 41.87 12.19 29.95
N PRO A 154 42.73 12.91 30.69
CA PRO A 154 43.01 14.33 30.47
C PRO A 154 43.39 14.65 29.02
N HIS A 155 44.05 13.73 28.32
CA HIS A 155 44.47 13.90 26.93
C HIS A 155 43.30 14.01 25.95
N ILE A 156 42.17 13.37 26.22
CA ILE A 156 40.98 13.41 25.33
C ILE A 156 40.11 14.61 25.67
N THR A 157 39.89 14.86 26.98
CA THR A 157 39.07 15.99 27.44
C THR A 157 39.78 17.35 27.28
N SER A 158 41.11 17.39 27.22
CA SER A 158 41.86 18.63 27.01
C SER A 158 41.70 19.21 25.61
N ASN A 159 41.39 18.40 24.60
CA ASN A 159 41.10 18.89 23.25
C ASN A 159 39.69 19.49 23.13
N ALA A 160 38.73 18.98 23.90
CA ALA A 160 37.38 19.53 23.93
C ALA A 160 37.33 20.93 24.56
N ARG A 161 38.17 21.20 25.57
CA ARG A 161 38.23 22.50 26.26
C ARG A 161 39.06 23.56 25.52
N ARG A 162 39.80 23.18 24.47
CA ARG A 162 40.65 24.09 23.69
C ARG A 162 39.89 24.91 22.64
N LEU A 163 38.62 24.59 22.39
CA LEU A 163 37.74 25.36 21.50
C LEU A 163 37.09 26.58 22.18
N ASP A 164 37.10 26.65 23.52
CA ASP A 164 36.53 27.78 24.27
C ASP A 164 37.55 28.92 24.51
N SER A 165 38.80 28.76 24.04
CA SER A 165 39.88 29.75 24.21
C SER A 165 40.30 30.44 22.90
N LEU A 166 39.44 30.46 21.88
CA LEU A 166 39.62 31.36 20.74
C LEU A 166 39.13 32.76 21.12
N ASP A 167 40.10 33.67 21.24
CA ASP A 167 39.96 35.09 21.56
C ASP A 167 38.85 35.77 20.74
N PRO A 168 37.87 36.48 21.34
CA PRO A 168 36.79 37.16 20.62
C PRO A 168 37.23 38.49 19.96
N ARG A 169 38.52 38.67 19.68
CA ARG A 169 39.06 39.86 19.00
C ARG A 169 40.13 39.51 17.98
N LEU A 170 39.72 38.88 16.88
CA LEU A 170 40.28 39.05 15.55
C LEU A 170 39.15 39.04 14.52
#